data_AF-A0A3P9HG55-F1
#
_entry.id   AF-A0A3P9HG55-F1
#
_cell.length_a   1.000
_cell.length_b   1.000
_cell.length_c   1.000
_cell.angle_alpha   90.00
_cell.angle_beta   90.00
_cell.angle_gamma   90.00
#
_symmetry.space_group_name_H-M   'P 1'
#
loop_
_entity.id
_entity.type
_entity.pdbx_description
1 polymer ?
#
loop_
_entity_poly.entity_id
_entity_poly.type
_entity_poly.pdbx_seq_one_letter_code
_entity_poly.pdbx_strand_id
1 'polypeptide(L)'
;MSVSLVRRGLELLSDDIKDDSQIKKKKKTPSSAAVMEQISSNRQGVSRQVKRLQGRLGPGKSKATVKDKRIKSAIEEFRKKQGKSNLSANLKYFMETISKPTDSDTLKIQNHNAGRQSRNRPDNPAKKAEETQSLFTEEEFQQFQKEYFGKTVEQVD
;
A
#
# COMPACT_ATOMS: atom_id res chain seq x y z
N MET A 1 0.06 45.10 18.54
CA MET A 1 1.20 45.10 17.61
C MET A 1 0.99 46.19 16.56
N SER A 2 1.94 47.08 16.36
CA SER A 2 1.76 48.20 15.42
C SER A 2 1.89 47.72 13.96
N VAL A 3 1.02 48.24 13.10
CA VAL A 3 1.01 47.94 11.65
C VAL A 3 2.35 48.31 10.99
N SER A 4 3.02 49.34 11.50
CA SER A 4 4.36 49.75 11.05
C SER A 4 5.43 48.68 11.30
N LEU A 5 5.33 47.92 12.39
CA LEU A 5 6.26 46.83 12.73
C LEU A 5 6.06 45.62 11.82
N VAL A 6 4.80 45.30 11.50
CA VAL A 6 4.46 44.23 10.55
C VAL A 6 4.93 44.59 9.14
N ARG A 7 4.71 45.83 8.69
CA ARG A 7 5.19 46.29 7.37
C ARG A 7 6.70 46.23 7.24
N ARG A 8 7.43 46.74 8.25
CA ARG A 8 8.89 46.70 8.27
C ARG A 8 9.44 45.28 8.38
N GLY A 9 8.75 44.41 9.12
CA GLY A 9 9.10 42.99 9.21
C GLY A 9 8.94 42.25 7.87
N LEU A 10 7.87 42.54 7.12
CA LEU A 10 7.66 41.97 5.79
C LEU A 10 8.64 42.52 4.74
N GLU A 11 8.97 43.81 4.81
CA GLU A 11 9.95 44.46 3.92
C GLU A 11 11.37 43.88 4.09
N LEU A 12 11.80 43.65 5.34
CA LEU A 12 13.08 42.99 5.62
C LEU A 12 13.08 41.51 5.17
N LEU A 13 11.92 40.85 5.18
CA LEU A 13 11.81 39.46 4.77
C LEU A 13 11.74 39.29 3.25
N SER A 14 11.25 40.29 2.50
CA SER A 14 11.16 40.22 1.03
C SER A 14 12.51 40.14 0.32
N ASP A 15 13.60 40.66 0.91
CA ASP A 15 14.94 40.55 0.32
C ASP A 15 15.52 39.12 0.42
N ASP A 16 15.12 38.38 1.44
CA ASP A 16 15.55 36.99 1.69
C ASP A 16 14.64 35.96 1.02
N ILE A 17 13.36 36.29 0.81
CA ILE A 17 12.45 35.50 -0.02
C ILE A 17 12.77 35.80 -1.48
N LYS A 18 13.85 35.18 -1.98
CA LYS A 18 14.05 35.04 -3.42
C LYS A 18 12.92 34.19 -3.95
N ASP A 19 11.99 34.83 -4.66
CA ASP A 19 11.04 34.14 -5.50
C ASP A 19 11.77 33.08 -6.33
N ASP A 20 11.44 31.80 -6.11
CA ASP A 20 11.90 30.65 -6.89
C ASP A 20 11.51 30.75 -8.39
N SER A 21 10.83 31.83 -8.79
CA SER A 21 10.49 32.19 -10.17
C SER A 21 11.64 32.89 -10.92
N GLN A 22 12.67 33.42 -10.23
CA GLN A 22 13.82 34.00 -10.91
C GLN A 22 14.79 32.90 -11.34
N ILE A 23 14.64 32.52 -12.61
CA ILE A 23 15.60 31.81 -13.47
C ILE A 23 17.02 32.01 -12.94
N LYS A 24 17.61 30.92 -12.44
CA LYS A 24 19.03 30.83 -12.09
C LYS A 24 19.85 31.45 -13.22
N LYS A 25 20.30 32.70 -13.07
CA LYS A 25 21.26 33.33 -13.98
C LYS A 25 22.53 32.48 -13.91
N LYS A 26 22.65 31.52 -14.83
CA LYS A 26 23.89 30.80 -15.08
C LYS A 26 24.93 31.87 -15.33
N LYS A 27 25.97 31.94 -14.48
CA LYS A 27 27.17 32.75 -14.75
C LYS A 27 27.65 32.34 -16.16
N LYS A 28 27.37 33.18 -17.16
CA LYS A 28 27.79 32.94 -18.54
C LYS A 28 29.31 33.13 -18.56
N THR A 29 30.06 32.13 -19.01
CA THR A 29 31.47 32.33 -19.33
C THR A 29 31.59 33.29 -20.50
N PRO A 30 32.68 34.07 -20.56
CA PRO A 30 32.92 34.97 -21.67
C PRO A 30 32.91 34.19 -23.00
N SER A 31 32.32 34.79 -24.03
CA SER A 31 32.31 34.21 -25.38
C SER A 31 33.75 34.12 -25.89
N SER A 32 34.05 33.18 -26.79
CA SER A 32 35.41 33.02 -27.31
C SER A 32 35.93 34.30 -27.99
N ALA A 33 35.04 35.11 -28.56
CA ALA A 33 35.37 36.41 -29.14
C ALA A 33 35.87 37.41 -28.08
N ALA A 34 35.17 37.52 -26.94
CA ALA A 34 35.59 38.38 -25.82
C ALA A 34 36.91 37.90 -25.19
N VAL A 35 37.18 36.59 -25.19
CA VAL A 35 38.44 36.02 -24.69
C VAL A 35 39.60 36.25 -25.67
N MET A 36 39.34 36.25 -26.98
CA MET A 36 40.35 36.53 -28.00
C MET A 36 40.83 37.98 -27.96
N GLU A 37 39.97 38.92 -27.59
CA GLU A 37 40.34 40.34 -27.39
C GLU A 37 41.38 40.52 -26.27
N GLN A 38 41.41 39.60 -25.30
CA GLN A 38 42.40 39.59 -24.22
C GLN A 38 43.72 38.91 -24.61
N ILE A 39 43.82 38.33 -25.82
CA ILE A 39 45.01 37.62 -26.30
C ILE A 39 45.64 38.43 -27.44
N SER A 40 46.83 38.96 -27.19
CA SER A 40 47.55 39.84 -28.12
C SER A 40 48.27 39.13 -29.28
N SER A 41 48.11 37.80 -29.45
CA SER A 41 48.87 37.03 -30.45
C SER A 41 48.01 36.00 -31.18
N ASN A 42 48.35 35.73 -32.44
CA ASN A 42 47.70 34.74 -33.32
C ASN A 42 48.61 33.52 -33.63
N ARG A 43 49.58 33.22 -32.75
CA ARG A 43 50.55 32.13 -32.95
C ARG A 43 49.96 30.74 -32.64
N GLN A 44 50.65 29.68 -33.06
CA GLN A 44 50.30 28.30 -32.69
C GLN A 44 50.26 28.17 -31.15
N GLY A 45 49.11 27.81 -30.58
CA GLY A 45 48.90 27.69 -29.13
C GLY A 45 47.82 28.59 -28.54
N VAL A 46 47.36 29.62 -29.27
CA VAL A 46 46.29 30.54 -28.84
C VAL A 46 45.01 29.81 -28.47
N SER A 47 44.66 28.76 -29.22
CA SER A 47 43.49 27.93 -28.93
C SER A 47 43.55 27.24 -27.55
N ARG A 48 44.75 26.96 -27.02
CA ARG A 48 44.93 26.42 -25.67
C ARG A 48 44.75 27.50 -24.60
N GLN A 49 45.22 28.72 -24.88
CA GLN A 49 45.06 29.88 -23.98
C GLN A 49 43.60 30.34 -23.89
N VAL A 50 42.90 30.42 -25.03
CA VAL A 50 41.44 30.68 -25.09
C VAL A 50 40.69 29.63 -24.27
N LYS A 51 41.00 28.35 -24.43
CA LYS A 51 40.35 27.26 -23.66
C LYS A 51 40.61 27.33 -22.15
N ARG A 52 41.75 27.88 -21.71
CA ARG A 52 42.05 28.09 -20.28
C ARG A 52 41.26 29.28 -19.72
N LEU A 53 41.23 30.40 -20.45
CA LEU A 53 40.54 31.63 -20.05
C LEU A 53 39.01 31.49 -20.11
N GLN A 54 38.47 30.79 -21.09
CA GLN A 54 37.03 30.53 -21.21
C GLN A 54 36.50 29.61 -20.10
N GLY A 55 37.37 28.79 -19.50
CA GLY A 55 37.00 27.77 -18.51
C GLY A 55 36.21 26.61 -19.15
N ARG A 56 36.53 25.37 -18.76
CA ARG A 56 35.87 24.18 -19.35
C ARG A 56 34.44 23.99 -18.84
N LEU A 57 33.43 24.71 -19.31
CA LEU A 57 31.99 24.43 -19.03
C LEU A 57 31.40 23.38 -19.97
N GLY A 58 32.04 22.21 -20.08
CA GLY A 58 31.50 21.05 -20.79
C GLY A 58 31.15 19.91 -19.84
N PRO A 59 30.39 18.89 -20.31
CA PRO A 59 30.10 17.66 -19.56
C PRO A 59 31.35 16.89 -19.08
N GLY A 60 32.54 17.24 -19.57
CA GLY A 60 33.85 16.74 -19.11
C GLY A 60 34.47 17.49 -17.91
N LYS A 61 33.73 18.33 -17.17
CA LYS A 61 34.19 18.74 -15.83
C LYS A 61 34.18 17.51 -14.92
N SER A 62 35.31 17.21 -14.29
CA SER A 62 35.37 16.30 -13.15
C SER A 62 34.31 16.74 -12.12
N LYS A 63 33.22 15.99 -12.03
CA LYS A 63 32.23 16.09 -10.94
C LYS A 63 32.61 15.18 -9.76
N ALA A 64 33.85 14.69 -9.75
CA ALA A 64 34.31 13.65 -8.84
C ALA A 64 34.77 14.19 -7.48
N THR A 65 34.99 15.51 -7.35
CA THR A 65 35.30 16.14 -6.07
C THR A 65 34.04 16.42 -5.25
N VAL A 66 33.99 15.89 -4.02
CA VAL A 66 32.89 16.04 -3.05
C VAL A 66 32.45 17.51 -2.87
N LYS A 67 33.38 18.46 -3.02
CA LYS A 67 33.17 19.90 -2.88
C LYS A 67 32.16 20.52 -3.87
N ASP A 68 32.01 19.95 -5.06
CA ASP A 68 31.11 20.49 -6.09
C ASP A 68 29.74 19.80 -6.13
N LYS A 69 29.49 18.87 -5.19
CA LYS A 69 28.18 18.22 -5.06
C LYS A 69 27.27 19.15 -4.25
N ARG A 70 26.23 19.68 -4.90
CA ARG A 70 25.14 20.38 -4.20
C ARG A 70 24.49 19.41 -3.22
N ILE A 71 24.41 19.81 -1.95
CA ILE A 71 23.67 19.07 -0.93
C ILE A 71 22.21 19.01 -1.40
N LYS A 72 21.75 17.79 -1.67
CA LYS A 72 20.34 17.53 -1.98
C LYS A 72 19.62 17.25 -0.67
N SER A 73 18.40 17.74 -0.55
CA SER A 73 17.57 17.38 0.59
C SER A 73 17.26 15.89 0.56
N ALA A 74 17.43 15.21 1.70
CA ALA A 74 17.10 13.79 1.85
C ALA A 74 15.63 13.51 1.45
N ILE A 75 14.73 14.46 1.72
CA ILE A 75 13.31 14.39 1.38
C ILE A 75 13.12 14.42 -0.15
N GLU A 76 13.90 15.25 -0.84
CA GLU A 76 13.82 15.37 -2.30
C GLU A 76 14.35 14.11 -2.99
N GLU A 77 15.42 13.51 -2.45
CA GLU A 77 15.92 12.22 -2.95
C GLU A 77 14.94 11.08 -2.66
N PHE A 78 14.30 11.07 -1.50
CA PHE A 78 13.26 10.10 -1.17
C PHE A 78 12.10 10.20 -2.16
N ARG A 79 11.55 11.39 -2.40
CA ARG A 79 10.44 11.60 -3.35
C ARG A 79 10.79 11.17 -4.79
N LYS A 80 12.05 11.32 -5.21
CA LYS A 80 12.52 10.86 -6.53
C LYS A 80 12.67 9.35 -6.64
N LYS A 81 12.98 8.69 -5.53
CA LYS A 81 13.07 7.22 -5.43
C LYS A 81 11.70 6.57 -5.27
N GLN A 82 10.71 7.31 -4.78
CA GLN A 82 9.35 6.81 -4.71
C GLN A 82 8.80 6.56 -6.11
N GLY A 83 8.24 5.37 -6.31
CA GLY A 83 7.52 5.02 -7.52
C GLY A 83 6.25 5.87 -7.68
N LYS A 84 5.61 5.76 -8.85
CA LYS A 84 4.32 6.41 -9.08
C LYS A 84 3.32 5.92 -8.04
N SER A 85 2.76 6.84 -7.26
CA SER A 85 1.68 6.52 -6.31
C SER A 85 0.40 6.23 -7.07
N ASN A 86 -0.21 5.09 -6.80
CA ASN A 86 -1.51 4.70 -7.35
C ASN A 86 -2.68 5.17 -6.47
N LEU A 87 -2.42 6.01 -5.46
CA LEU A 87 -3.43 6.45 -4.50
C LEU A 87 -4.61 7.14 -5.19
N SER A 88 -4.35 8.05 -6.13
CA SER A 88 -5.41 8.77 -6.86
C SER A 88 -6.23 7.83 -7.76
N ALA A 89 -5.58 6.87 -8.42
CA ALA A 89 -6.26 5.86 -9.24
C ALA A 89 -7.15 4.94 -8.38
N ASN A 90 -6.67 4.51 -7.22
CA ASN A 90 -7.43 3.68 -6.29
C ASN A 90 -8.62 4.43 -5.69
N LEU A 91 -8.42 5.69 -5.28
CA LEU A 91 -9.51 6.53 -4.79
C LEU A 91 -10.57 6.75 -5.85
N LYS A 92 -10.15 7.04 -7.09
CA LYS A 92 -11.07 7.16 -8.22
C LYS A 92 -11.87 5.87 -8.42
N TYR A 93 -11.21 4.71 -8.41
CA TYR A 93 -11.88 3.41 -8.50
C TYR A 93 -12.94 3.22 -7.39
N PHE A 94 -12.60 3.44 -6.13
CA PHE A 94 -13.53 3.27 -5.02
C PHE A 94 -14.68 4.29 -5.01
N MET A 95 -14.43 5.53 -5.45
CA MET A 95 -15.46 6.57 -5.45
C MET A 95 -16.38 6.51 -6.68
N GLU A 96 -15.87 6.09 -7.84
CA GLU A 96 -16.68 5.93 -9.04
C GLU A 96 -17.50 4.64 -9.01
N THR A 97 -17.03 3.60 -8.33
CA THR A 97 -17.75 2.33 -8.22
C THR A 97 -18.76 2.34 -7.07
N ILE A 98 -19.78 3.20 -7.17
CA ILE A 98 -21.06 2.97 -6.46
C ILE A 98 -21.90 1.96 -7.27
N SER A 99 -21.28 0.86 -7.67
CA SER A 99 -21.97 -0.25 -8.32
C SER A 99 -22.58 -1.10 -7.20
N LYS A 100 -23.90 -1.01 -7.03
CA LYS A 100 -24.58 -1.97 -6.16
C LYS A 100 -24.46 -3.35 -6.83
N PRO A 101 -23.85 -4.34 -6.18
CA PRO A 101 -23.79 -5.69 -6.73
C PRO A 101 -25.22 -6.20 -6.96
N THR A 102 -25.40 -6.98 -8.03
CA THR A 102 -26.68 -7.62 -8.34
C THR A 102 -27.12 -8.49 -7.18
N ASP A 103 -28.42 -8.52 -6.88
CA ASP A 103 -28.97 -9.28 -5.76
C ASP A 103 -28.52 -10.76 -5.78
N SER A 104 -28.40 -11.36 -6.97
CA SER A 104 -27.89 -12.73 -7.13
C SER A 104 -26.48 -12.94 -6.58
N ASP A 105 -25.58 -11.97 -6.77
CA ASP A 105 -24.21 -12.04 -6.28
C ASP A 105 -24.15 -11.74 -4.78
N THR A 106 -25.00 -10.86 -4.26
CA THR A 106 -25.13 -10.65 -2.82
C THR A 106 -25.64 -11.91 -2.10
N LEU A 107 -26.62 -12.62 -2.69
CA LEU A 107 -27.14 -13.89 -2.18
C LEU A 107 -26.07 -14.98 -2.21
N LYS A 108 -25.25 -15.08 -3.27
CA LYS A 108 -24.10 -16.00 -3.31
C LYS A 108 -23.11 -15.72 -2.17
N ILE A 109 -22.79 -14.45 -1.90
CA ILE A 109 -21.86 -14.06 -0.82
C ILE A 109 -22.43 -14.42 0.55
N GLN A 110 -23.72 -14.15 0.77
CA GLN A 110 -24.40 -14.53 2.02
C GLN A 110 -24.40 -16.06 2.22
N ASN A 111 -24.75 -16.80 1.17
CA ASN A 111 -24.84 -18.26 1.22
C ASN A 111 -23.47 -18.95 1.33
N HIS A 112 -22.40 -18.36 0.78
CA HIS A 112 -21.03 -18.89 0.90
C HIS A 112 -20.57 -19.04 2.35
N ASN A 113 -21.03 -18.15 3.23
CA ASN A 113 -20.66 -18.13 4.63
C ASN A 113 -21.73 -18.78 5.54
N ALA A 114 -22.92 -19.06 5.01
CA ALA A 114 -23.97 -19.79 5.71
C ALA A 114 -23.49 -21.23 6.05
N GLY A 115 -23.89 -21.75 7.21
CA GLY A 115 -23.52 -23.11 7.66
C GLY A 115 -22.09 -23.31 8.19
N ARG A 116 -21.14 -22.39 7.94
CA ARG A 116 -19.78 -22.47 8.52
C ARG A 116 -19.73 -22.13 10.01
N GLN A 117 -20.62 -21.26 10.46
CA GLN A 117 -20.73 -20.89 11.87
C GLN A 117 -21.59 -21.90 12.61
N SER A 118 -21.19 -22.26 13.83
CA SER A 118 -21.96 -23.19 14.69
C SER A 118 -23.42 -22.76 14.88
N ARG A 119 -23.67 -21.44 14.95
CA ARG A 119 -25.01 -20.85 15.07
C ARG A 119 -25.94 -21.11 13.88
N ASN A 120 -25.39 -21.46 12.72
CA ASN A 120 -26.16 -21.73 11.51
C ASN A 120 -26.49 -23.22 11.37
N ARG A 121 -25.99 -24.07 12.28
CA ARG A 121 -26.34 -25.49 12.28
C ARG A 121 -27.71 -25.64 12.95
N PRO A 122 -28.66 -26.35 12.33
CA PRO A 122 -29.90 -26.69 13.01
C PRO A 122 -29.56 -27.57 14.23
N ASP A 123 -30.35 -27.45 15.29
CA ASP A 123 -30.23 -28.34 16.44
C ASP A 123 -30.51 -29.78 16.01
N ASN A 124 -29.69 -30.71 16.50
CA ASN A 124 -29.90 -32.12 16.23
C ASN A 124 -31.25 -32.52 16.83
N PRO A 125 -32.10 -33.27 16.08
CA PRO A 125 -33.33 -33.77 16.64
C PRO A 125 -33.03 -34.61 17.88
N ALA A 126 -33.84 -34.42 18.93
CA ALA A 126 -33.70 -35.19 20.16
C ALA A 126 -33.73 -36.69 19.81
N LYS A 127 -32.73 -37.44 20.30
CA LYS A 127 -32.74 -38.89 20.17
C LYS A 127 -34.00 -39.38 20.87
N LYS A 128 -34.91 -40.00 20.11
CA LYS A 128 -36.04 -40.72 20.70
C LYS A 128 -35.45 -41.79 21.62
N ALA A 129 -36.03 -41.94 22.81
CA ALA A 129 -35.62 -43.00 23.71
C ALA A 129 -35.75 -44.33 22.94
N GLU A 130 -34.66 -45.09 22.87
CA GLU A 130 -34.72 -46.44 22.36
C GLU A 130 -35.65 -47.22 23.28
N GLU A 131 -36.71 -47.79 22.70
CA GLU A 131 -37.58 -48.70 23.42
C GLU A 131 -36.71 -49.82 23.99
N THR A 132 -36.91 -50.15 25.27
CA THR A 132 -36.15 -51.22 25.92
C THR A 132 -36.51 -52.54 25.25
N GLN A 133 -35.73 -52.92 24.24
CA GLN A 133 -35.86 -54.21 23.59
C GLN A 133 -35.54 -55.28 24.65
N SER A 134 -36.57 -56.03 25.06
CA SER A 134 -36.37 -57.22 25.87
C SER A 134 -35.48 -58.18 25.08
N LEU A 135 -34.40 -58.65 25.70
CA LEU A 135 -33.50 -59.64 25.10
C LEU A 135 -34.17 -61.00 24.91
N PHE A 136 -35.29 -61.23 25.61
CA PHE A 136 -36.08 -62.44 25.54
C PHE A 136 -37.39 -62.15 24.85
N THR A 137 -37.72 -63.01 23.89
CA THR A 137 -39.07 -63.10 23.35
C THR A 137 -39.98 -63.78 24.36
N GLU A 138 -41.27 -63.42 24.35
CA GLU A 138 -42.27 -64.02 25.24
C GLU A 138 -42.31 -65.56 25.08
N GLU A 139 -42.08 -66.06 23.87
CA GLU A 139 -42.04 -67.50 23.57
C GLU A 139 -40.88 -68.21 24.29
N GLU A 140 -39.68 -67.60 24.33
CA GLU A 140 -38.53 -68.13 25.05
C GLU A 140 -38.78 -68.14 26.57
N PHE A 141 -39.48 -67.12 27.09
CA PHE A 141 -39.85 -67.06 28.50
C PHE A 141 -40.83 -68.17 28.88
N GLN A 142 -41.82 -68.47 28.03
CA GLN A 142 -42.76 -69.57 28.25
C GLN A 142 -42.08 -70.95 28.20
N GLN A 143 -41.10 -71.13 27.31
CA GLN A 143 -40.31 -72.36 27.26
C GLN A 143 -39.49 -72.54 28.55
N PHE A 144 -38.82 -71.47 29.00
CA PHE A 144 -38.08 -71.48 30.27
C PHE A 144 -38.98 -71.82 31.46
N GLN A 145 -40.19 -71.25 31.53
CA GLN A 145 -41.15 -71.57 32.59
C GLN A 145 -41.52 -73.06 32.60
N LYS A 146 -41.80 -73.64 31.44
CA LYS A 146 -42.11 -75.08 31.32
C LYS A 146 -40.94 -75.95 31.73
N GLU A 147 -39.72 -75.59 31.33
CA GLU A 147 -38.51 -76.35 31.66
C GLU A 147 -38.18 -76.31 33.15
N TYR A 148 -38.33 -75.15 33.79
CA TYR A 148 -37.91 -74.95 35.17
C TYR A 148 -38.99 -75.30 36.21
N PHE A 149 -40.25 -75.02 35.91
CA PHE A 149 -41.38 -75.22 36.85
C PHE A 149 -42.32 -76.35 36.44
N GLY A 150 -42.16 -76.94 35.25
CA GLY A 150 -42.98 -78.05 34.76
C GLY A 150 -44.44 -77.69 34.46
N LYS A 151 -44.83 -76.40 34.56
CA LYS A 151 -46.21 -75.90 34.40
C LYS A 151 -46.20 -74.50 33.77
N THR A 152 -47.20 -74.21 32.95
CA THR A 152 -47.47 -72.84 32.47
C THR A 152 -48.45 -72.14 33.39
N VAL A 153 -48.17 -70.89 33.75
CA VAL A 153 -48.93 -70.10 34.74
C VAL A 153 -50.37 -69.80 34.27
N GLU A 154 -50.69 -69.96 32.99
CA GLU A 154 -52.03 -69.73 32.44
C GLU A 154 -53.03 -70.89 32.60
N GLN A 155 -52.65 -72.00 33.24
CA GLN A 155 -53.54 -73.16 33.47
C GLN A 155 -53.98 -73.34 34.92
N VAL A 156 -54.05 -72.26 35.70
CA VAL A 156 -54.66 -72.29 37.04
C VAL A 156 -55.97 -71.49 37.00
N ASP A 157 -57.00 -72.17 36.50
CA ASP A 157 -58.41 -71.91 36.84
C ASP A 157 -58.91 -73.08 37.71
#